data_AF-A0A9J7LSS2-F1
#
_entry.id   AF-A0A9J7LSS2-F1
#
_cell.length_a   1.000
_cell.length_b   1.000
_cell.length_c   1.000
_cell.angle_alpha   90.00
_cell.angle_beta   90.00
_cell.angle_gamma   90.00
#
_symmetry.space_group_name_H-M   'P 1'
#
loop_
_entity.id
_entity.type
_entity.pdbx_description
1 polymer ?
#
loop_
_entity_poly.entity_id
_entity_poly.type
_entity_poly.pdbx_seq_one_letter_code
_entity_poly.pdbx_strand_id
1 'polypeptide(L)'
;MSMRIASYKRTAVLGLLWITMAEAIGDVMTLEEVTSAVEAAEAWRECPDAETYKAYMTSCVLTFAEDVSLLGNDTRCVWPEPSLPALRPYQRLTDCAKLVGQLTDCRDAVVLNRFMLALHRIVYVGCPRPPEHMLEAPPHIIACFVTLTTTMTIAVAIMLSLSRNPPIKIRRT
;
A
#
# COMPACT_ATOMS: atom_id res chain seq x y z
N MET A 1 49.13 21.35 -22.53
CA MET A 1 48.04 20.89 -23.44
C MET A 1 47.61 19.51 -22.95
N SER A 2 46.29 19.26 -22.88
CA SER A 2 45.66 17.97 -22.50
C SER A 2 45.36 17.72 -21.01
N MET A 3 44.16 18.12 -20.56
CA MET A 3 43.35 17.47 -19.51
C MET A 3 42.00 18.19 -19.34
N ARG A 4 41.07 18.09 -20.32
CA ARG A 4 39.68 18.61 -20.19
C ARG A 4 38.61 17.82 -20.97
N ILE A 5 38.80 16.51 -21.23
CA ILE A 5 37.86 15.75 -22.08
C ILE A 5 37.07 14.66 -21.32
N ALA A 6 37.43 14.33 -20.08
CA ALA A 6 36.77 13.24 -19.35
C ALA A 6 35.45 13.62 -18.63
N SER A 7 35.17 14.91 -18.42
CA SER A 7 33.98 15.33 -17.65
C SER A 7 32.70 15.39 -18.49
N TYR A 8 32.82 15.72 -19.79
CA TYR A 8 31.65 16.00 -20.65
C TYR A 8 30.85 14.74 -21.05
N LYS A 9 31.46 13.55 -21.00
CA LYS A 9 30.76 12.30 -21.35
C LYS A 9 29.85 11.77 -20.25
N ARG A 10 30.10 12.08 -18.97
CA ARG A 10 29.26 11.60 -17.85
C ARG A 10 27.92 12.34 -17.77
N THR A 11 27.91 13.64 -18.05
CA THR A 11 26.68 14.46 -18.07
C THR A 11 25.75 14.10 -19.22
N ALA A 12 26.29 13.75 -20.39
CA ALA A 12 25.46 13.33 -21.53
C ALA A 12 24.74 12.00 -21.29
N VAL A 13 25.39 11.04 -20.60
CA VAL A 13 24.78 9.75 -20.25
C VAL A 13 23.69 9.92 -19.19
N LEU A 14 23.90 10.78 -18.20
CA LEU A 14 22.87 11.13 -17.20
C LEU A 14 21.66 11.82 -17.85
N GLY A 15 21.89 12.75 -18.79
CA GLY A 15 20.80 13.42 -19.51
C GLY A 15 19.98 12.49 -20.39
N LEU A 16 20.62 11.53 -21.08
CA LEU A 16 19.92 10.52 -21.88
C LEU A 16 19.12 9.53 -21.02
N LEU A 17 19.64 9.14 -19.85
CA LEU A 17 18.93 8.26 -18.91
C LEU A 17 17.64 8.92 -18.37
N TRP A 18 17.71 10.23 -18.09
CA TRP A 18 16.56 11.03 -17.67
C TRP A 18 15.46 11.12 -18.74
N ILE A 19 15.86 11.27 -20.02
CA ILE A 19 14.90 11.36 -21.13
C ILE A 19 14.15 10.04 -21.33
N THR A 20 14.84 8.89 -21.24
CA THR A 20 14.19 7.58 -21.41
C THR A 20 13.27 7.20 -20.25
N MET A 21 13.57 7.63 -19.02
CA MET A 21 12.65 7.41 -17.89
C MET A 21 11.38 8.24 -18.04
N ALA A 22 11.46 9.49 -18.53
CA ALA A 22 10.29 10.36 -18.67
C ALA A 22 9.22 9.83 -19.62
N GLU A 23 9.59 9.17 -20.72
CA GLU A 23 8.63 8.61 -21.69
C GLU A 23 7.85 7.40 -21.14
N ALA A 24 8.48 6.52 -20.36
CA ALA A 24 7.80 5.37 -19.76
C ALA A 24 6.90 5.75 -18.56
N ILE A 25 7.20 6.87 -17.91
CA ILE A 25 6.46 7.37 -16.74
C ILE A 25 5.20 8.13 -17.16
N GLY A 26 5.21 8.78 -18.34
CA GLY A 26 4.10 9.60 -18.85
C GLY A 26 2.74 8.89 -18.99
N ASP A 27 2.72 7.55 -19.03
CA ASP A 27 1.47 6.76 -19.07
C ASP A 27 0.84 6.57 -17.67
N VAL A 28 1.56 6.94 -16.60
CA VAL A 28 1.16 6.77 -15.20
C VAL A 28 1.18 8.07 -14.41
N MET A 29 2.22 8.88 -14.61
CA MET A 29 2.39 10.18 -13.98
C MET A 29 3.24 11.08 -14.87
N THR A 30 2.88 12.34 -14.96
CA THR A 30 3.73 13.39 -15.53
C THR A 30 4.76 13.85 -14.50
N LEU A 31 5.89 14.41 -14.97
CA LEU A 31 6.88 15.03 -14.08
C LEU A 31 6.26 16.15 -13.22
N GLU A 32 5.27 16.84 -13.75
CA GLU A 32 4.51 17.87 -13.03
C GLU A 32 3.69 17.27 -11.88
N GLU A 33 3.02 16.14 -12.10
CA GLU A 33 2.30 15.41 -11.05
C GLU A 33 3.23 14.85 -9.97
N VAL A 34 4.40 14.34 -10.35
CA VAL A 34 5.44 13.90 -9.41
C VAL A 34 5.87 15.06 -8.51
N THR A 35 6.16 16.21 -9.12
CA THR A 35 6.59 17.41 -8.40
C THR A 35 5.48 17.92 -7.49
N SER A 36 4.24 17.94 -7.99
CA SER A 36 3.04 18.31 -7.23
C SER A 36 2.81 17.40 -6.03
N ALA A 37 3.00 16.08 -6.15
CA ALA A 37 2.87 15.14 -5.03
C ALA A 37 3.90 15.41 -3.92
N VAL A 38 5.15 15.68 -4.30
CA VAL A 38 6.23 16.02 -3.36
C VAL A 38 5.98 17.37 -2.70
N GLU A 39 5.50 18.36 -3.45
CA GLU A 39 5.18 19.68 -2.92
C GLU A 39 3.97 19.68 -1.98
N ALA A 40 2.92 18.92 -2.33
CA ALA A 40 1.68 18.80 -1.57
C ALA A 40 1.87 18.22 -0.15
N ALA A 41 2.99 17.54 0.11
CA ALA A 41 3.31 17.11 1.45
C ALA A 41 3.43 18.30 2.42
N GLU A 42 3.89 19.47 1.92
CA GLU A 42 4.24 20.74 2.63
C GLU A 42 5.14 20.60 3.87
N ALA A 43 5.29 19.39 4.40
CA ALA A 43 5.92 19.08 5.67
C ALA A 43 7.45 18.98 5.53
N TRP A 44 7.97 18.99 4.30
CA TRP A 44 9.38 19.26 4.02
C TRP A 44 9.81 20.67 4.47
N ARG A 45 8.88 21.60 4.66
CA ARG A 45 9.19 22.96 5.17
C ARG A 45 9.73 22.95 6.60
N GLU A 46 9.47 21.90 7.36
CA GLU A 46 9.96 21.73 8.73
C GLU A 46 11.30 20.96 8.78
N CYS A 47 11.82 20.54 7.62
CA CYS A 47 13.07 19.81 7.53
C CYS A 47 14.29 20.73 7.55
N PRO A 48 15.38 20.36 8.25
CA PRO A 48 16.65 21.07 8.18
C PRO A 48 17.22 21.14 6.75
N ASP A 49 17.00 20.10 5.95
CA ASP A 49 17.45 20.01 4.56
C ASP A 49 16.31 19.68 3.59
N ALA A 50 15.47 20.68 3.34
CA ALA A 50 14.30 20.58 2.47
C ALA A 50 14.64 20.29 1.00
N GLU A 51 15.74 20.85 0.47
CA GLU A 51 16.16 20.68 -0.93
C GLU A 51 16.57 19.22 -1.18
N THR A 52 17.42 18.67 -0.30
CA THR A 52 17.85 17.27 -0.40
C THR A 52 16.67 16.31 -0.17
N TYR A 53 15.78 16.63 0.78
CA TYR A 53 14.55 15.86 0.99
C TYR A 53 13.71 15.76 -0.28
N LYS A 54 13.46 16.90 -0.94
CA LYS A 54 12.70 16.95 -2.20
C LYS A 54 13.38 16.15 -3.30
N ALA A 55 14.70 16.28 -3.46
CA ALA A 55 15.44 15.56 -4.48
C ALA A 55 15.33 14.04 -4.30
N TYR A 56 15.50 13.54 -3.07
CA TYR A 56 15.37 12.11 -2.80
C TYR A 56 13.92 11.61 -2.88
N MET A 57 12.96 12.37 -2.37
CA MET A 57 11.54 12.01 -2.51
C MET A 57 11.10 11.96 -3.97
N THR A 58 11.57 12.88 -4.80
CA THR A 58 11.34 12.85 -6.24
C THR A 58 11.86 11.55 -6.84
N SER A 59 13.08 11.12 -6.47
CA SER A 59 13.62 9.83 -6.90
C SER A 59 12.76 8.66 -6.42
N CYS A 60 12.29 8.66 -5.17
CA CYS A 60 11.40 7.62 -4.65
C CYS A 60 10.10 7.52 -5.46
N VAL A 61 9.48 8.66 -5.78
CA VAL A 61 8.24 8.73 -6.56
C VAL A 61 8.45 8.26 -8.00
N LEU A 62 9.56 8.63 -8.63
CA LEU A 62 9.87 8.19 -10.00
C LEU A 62 10.02 6.67 -10.07
N THR A 63 10.74 6.06 -9.12
CA THR A 63 10.84 4.59 -9.03
C THR A 63 9.49 3.94 -8.75
N PHE A 64 8.66 4.54 -7.90
CA PHE A 64 7.29 4.08 -7.68
C PHE A 64 6.44 4.13 -8.96
N ALA A 65 6.53 5.22 -9.72
CA ALA A 65 5.79 5.40 -10.98
C ALA A 65 6.16 4.32 -12.00
N GLU A 66 7.45 4.04 -12.13
CA GLU A 66 7.99 2.96 -12.97
C GLU A 66 7.50 1.59 -12.49
N ASP A 67 7.57 1.31 -11.19
CA ASP A 67 7.10 0.05 -10.64
C ASP A 67 5.58 -0.15 -10.86
N VAL A 68 4.79 0.92 -10.79
CA VAL A 68 3.34 0.89 -11.04
C VAL A 68 3.01 0.79 -12.52
N SER A 69 3.81 1.37 -13.41
CA SER A 69 3.61 1.22 -14.86
C SER A 69 3.79 -0.22 -15.32
N LEU A 70 4.74 -0.95 -14.71
CA LEU A 70 4.97 -2.37 -14.97
C LEU A 70 3.83 -3.29 -14.53
N LEU A 71 3.00 -2.86 -13.57
CA LEU A 71 1.84 -3.63 -13.11
C LEU A 71 0.65 -3.60 -14.10
N GLY A 72 0.59 -2.57 -14.96
CA GLY A 72 -0.54 -2.32 -15.85
C GLY A 72 -1.79 -1.79 -15.14
N ASN A 73 -2.72 -1.21 -15.91
CA ASN A 73 -3.89 -0.51 -15.37
C ASN A 73 -4.86 -1.44 -14.62
N ASP A 74 -5.03 -2.67 -15.09
CA ASP A 74 -6.02 -3.60 -14.53
C ASP A 74 -5.68 -4.07 -13.10
N THR A 75 -4.39 -4.12 -12.75
CA THR A 75 -3.95 -4.59 -11.43
C THR A 75 -3.67 -3.46 -10.45
N ARG A 76 -3.50 -2.21 -10.94
CA ARG A 76 -3.25 -1.04 -10.10
C ARG A 76 -4.38 -0.82 -9.08
N CYS A 77 -5.64 -0.98 -9.48
CA CYS A 77 -6.78 -0.73 -8.61
C CYS A 77 -7.13 -1.90 -7.67
N VAL A 78 -6.47 -3.04 -7.81
CA VAL A 78 -6.69 -4.18 -6.93
C VAL A 78 -5.81 -4.00 -5.71
N TRP A 79 -6.42 -3.72 -4.56
CA TRP A 79 -5.66 -3.72 -3.31
C TRP A 79 -5.18 -5.15 -3.04
N PRO A 80 -3.88 -5.44 -3.12
CA PRO A 80 -3.36 -6.79 -3.04
C PRO A 80 -3.36 -7.30 -1.60
N GLU A 81 -3.51 -8.62 -1.41
CA GLU A 81 -3.03 -9.25 -0.19
C GLU A 81 -1.54 -8.88 0.06
N PRO A 82 -1.08 -8.77 1.32
CA PRO A 82 0.28 -8.34 1.64
C PRO A 82 1.41 -9.15 0.99
N SER A 83 1.10 -10.36 0.53
CA SER A 83 2.01 -11.30 -0.15
C SER A 83 2.12 -11.09 -1.66
N LEU A 84 1.28 -10.23 -2.27
CA LEU A 84 1.20 -10.09 -3.72
C LEU A 84 2.20 -9.07 -4.29
N PRO A 85 2.74 -9.31 -5.50
CA PRO A 85 3.66 -8.41 -6.19
C PRO A 85 3.17 -6.97 -6.33
N ALA A 86 1.85 -6.76 -6.39
CA ALA A 86 1.25 -5.44 -6.54
C ALA A 86 1.36 -4.54 -5.29
N LEU A 87 1.73 -5.08 -4.11
CA LEU A 87 1.98 -4.28 -2.90
C LEU A 87 3.43 -3.76 -2.85
N ARG A 88 4.33 -4.39 -3.63
CA ARG A 88 5.77 -4.12 -3.63
C ARG A 88 6.12 -2.66 -4.01
N PRO A 89 5.48 -2.01 -5.00
CA PRO A 89 5.76 -0.59 -5.29
C PRO A 89 5.47 0.28 -4.07
N TYR A 90 4.35 0.03 -3.40
CA TYR A 90 3.91 0.79 -2.23
C TYR A 90 4.85 0.59 -1.04
N GLN A 91 5.24 -0.66 -0.76
CA GLN A 91 6.25 -0.98 0.27
C GLN A 91 7.58 -0.28 -0.01
N ARG A 92 8.10 -0.39 -1.24
CA ARG A 92 9.35 0.28 -1.62
C ARG A 92 9.28 1.79 -1.48
N LEU A 93 8.14 2.40 -1.83
CA LEU A 93 7.94 3.82 -1.65
C LEU A 93 7.95 4.21 -0.15
N THR A 94 7.24 3.46 0.70
CA THR A 94 7.21 3.73 2.14
C THR A 94 8.59 3.54 2.80
N ASP A 95 9.33 2.51 2.40
CA ASP A 95 10.69 2.26 2.88
C ASP A 95 11.65 3.36 2.41
N CYS A 96 11.53 3.79 1.15
CA CYS A 96 12.30 4.90 0.59
C CYS A 96 12.00 6.21 1.34
N ALA A 97 10.73 6.56 1.53
CA ALA A 97 10.34 7.77 2.25
C ALA A 97 10.85 7.78 3.70
N LYS A 98 10.82 6.62 4.38
CA LYS A 98 11.39 6.45 5.72
C LYS A 98 12.91 6.65 5.73
N LEU A 99 13.61 6.08 4.76
CA LEU A 99 15.05 6.28 4.62
C LEU A 99 15.40 7.75 4.35
N VAL A 100 14.63 8.43 3.48
CA VAL A 100 14.83 9.85 3.19
C VAL A 100 14.62 10.69 4.44
N GLY A 101 13.57 10.43 5.21
CA GLY A 101 13.31 11.11 6.48
C GLY A 101 14.47 10.97 7.47
N GLN A 102 15.03 9.76 7.59
CA GLN A 102 16.22 9.50 8.41
C GLN A 102 17.47 10.23 7.92
N LEU A 103 17.71 10.27 6.60
CA LEU A 103 18.89 10.90 6.01
C LEU A 103 18.88 12.44 6.11
N THR A 104 17.68 13.02 6.17
CA THR A 104 17.48 14.48 6.13
C THR A 104 17.03 15.05 7.48
N ASP A 105 16.95 14.20 8.52
CA ASP A 105 16.45 14.55 9.85
C ASP A 105 15.04 15.17 9.83
N CYS A 106 14.17 14.67 8.93
CA CYS A 106 12.77 15.06 8.83
C CYS A 106 11.89 14.18 9.73
N ARG A 107 10.82 14.73 10.33
CA ARG A 107 9.84 13.95 11.09
C ARG A 107 8.92 13.13 10.18
N ASP A 108 9.06 11.81 10.24
CA ASP A 108 8.46 10.83 9.31
C ASP A 108 6.92 10.82 9.24
N ALA A 109 6.20 10.95 10.36
CA ALA A 109 4.80 10.52 10.41
C ALA A 109 3.79 11.47 9.74
N VAL A 110 3.97 12.78 9.87
CA VAL A 110 3.03 13.77 9.32
C VAL A 110 3.29 14.00 7.82
N VAL A 111 4.57 14.00 7.44
CA VAL A 111 5.02 14.20 6.06
C VAL A 111 4.53 13.06 5.18
N LEU A 112 4.69 11.82 5.65
CA LEU A 112 4.28 10.64 4.90
C LEU A 112 2.76 10.62 4.65
N ASN A 113 1.94 10.98 5.64
CA ASN A 113 0.49 10.86 5.49
C ASN A 113 -0.08 11.80 4.41
N ARG A 114 0.38 13.06 4.36
CA ARG A 114 -0.03 14.02 3.32
C ARG A 114 0.51 13.65 1.94
N PHE A 115 1.77 13.25 1.89
CA PHE A 115 2.42 12.77 0.67
C PHE A 115 1.68 11.57 0.07
N MET A 116 1.41 10.54 0.88
CA MET A 116 0.71 9.35 0.41
C MET A 116 -0.71 9.68 -0.05
N LEU A 117 -1.41 10.61 0.62
CA LEU A 117 -2.71 11.07 0.17
C LEU A 117 -2.67 11.77 -1.20
N ALA A 118 -1.67 12.63 -1.43
CA ALA A 118 -1.49 13.30 -2.72
C ALA A 118 -1.20 12.29 -3.83
N LEU A 119 -0.30 11.34 -3.57
CA LEU A 119 0.02 10.26 -4.50
C LEU A 119 -1.20 9.40 -4.83
N HIS A 120 -2.03 9.07 -3.82
CA HIS A 120 -3.26 8.30 -4.01
C HIS A 120 -4.23 9.01 -4.96
N ARG A 121 -4.36 10.33 -4.83
CA ARG A 121 -5.24 11.15 -5.69
C ARG A 121 -4.77 11.23 -7.13
N ILE A 122 -3.49 11.05 -7.39
CA ILE A 122 -2.92 11.10 -8.75
C ILE A 122 -3.01 9.71 -9.37
N VAL A 123 -2.45 8.70 -8.69
CA VAL A 123 -2.21 7.38 -9.28
C VAL A 123 -3.48 6.52 -9.32
N TYR A 124 -4.40 6.73 -8.37
CA TYR A 124 -5.59 5.91 -8.18
C TYR A 124 -6.90 6.68 -8.38
N VAL A 125 -6.87 7.81 -9.11
CA VAL A 125 -8.03 8.70 -9.34
C VAL A 125 -9.25 8.01 -9.97
N GLY A 126 -9.04 6.88 -10.65
CA GLY A 126 -10.10 6.07 -11.27
C GLY A 126 -10.43 4.76 -10.55
N CYS A 127 -9.79 4.48 -9.41
CA CYS A 127 -10.00 3.21 -8.72
C CYS A 127 -11.29 3.22 -7.89
N PRO A 128 -12.01 2.09 -7.79
CA PRO A 128 -13.17 1.98 -6.93
C PRO A 128 -12.75 2.24 -5.49
N ARG A 129 -13.48 3.13 -4.81
CA ARG A 129 -13.22 3.38 -3.39
C ARG A 129 -13.51 2.12 -2.61
N PRO A 130 -12.65 1.73 -1.65
CA PRO A 130 -13.02 0.71 -0.69
C PRO A 130 -14.31 1.15 0.02
N PRO A 131 -15.19 0.21 0.38
CA PRO A 131 -16.43 0.54 1.06
C PRO A 131 -16.12 1.32 2.34
N GLU A 132 -16.82 2.45 2.53
CA GLU A 132 -16.58 3.43 3.61
C GLU A 132 -16.80 2.84 5.00
N HIS A 133 -17.53 1.73 5.06
CA HIS A 133 -17.67 0.88 6.23
C HIS A 133 -17.30 -0.54 5.81
N MET A 134 -16.53 -1.25 6.65
CA MET A 134 -16.54 -2.71 6.60
C MET A 134 -17.99 -3.11 6.82
N LEU A 135 -18.69 -3.45 5.74
CA LEU A 135 -20.09 -3.86 5.83
C LEU A 135 -20.11 -5.05 6.78
N GLU A 136 -20.78 -4.89 7.93
CA GLU A 136 -21.19 -6.04 8.72
C GLU A 136 -21.85 -7.02 7.76
N ALA A 137 -21.50 -8.31 7.90
CA ALA A 137 -22.14 -9.33 7.11
C ALA A 137 -23.66 -9.16 7.24
N PRO A 138 -24.44 -9.29 6.14
CA PRO A 138 -25.88 -9.13 6.20
C PRO A 138 -26.49 -9.90 7.39
N PRO A 139 -27.50 -9.34 8.08
CA PRO A 139 -27.96 -9.88 9.37
C PRO A 139 -28.42 -11.35 9.28
N HIS A 140 -28.88 -11.79 8.12
CA HIS A 140 -29.23 -13.19 7.86
C HIS A 140 -28.01 -14.13 7.88
N ILE A 141 -26.85 -13.67 7.39
CA ILE A 141 -25.59 -14.45 7.45
C ILE A 141 -25.14 -14.59 8.90
N ILE A 142 -25.13 -13.49 9.65
CA ILE A 142 -24.77 -13.50 11.08
C ILE A 142 -25.71 -14.45 11.85
N ALA A 143 -27.02 -14.38 11.61
CA ALA A 143 -28.00 -15.26 12.23
C ALA A 143 -27.75 -16.75 11.92
N CYS A 144 -27.39 -17.09 10.68
CA CYS A 144 -27.05 -18.47 10.31
C CYS A 144 -25.85 -18.99 11.11
N PHE A 145 -24.77 -18.21 11.24
CA PHE A 145 -23.59 -18.64 12.01
C PHE A 145 -23.88 -18.81 13.50
N VAL A 146 -24.63 -17.87 14.09
CA VAL A 146 -25.00 -17.94 15.52
C VAL A 146 -25.92 -19.12 15.79
N THR A 147 -26.93 -19.36 14.94
CA THR A 147 -27.86 -20.48 15.12
C THR A 147 -27.19 -21.83 14.89
N LEU A 148 -26.32 -21.96 13.89
CA LEU A 148 -25.59 -23.20 13.61
C LEU A 148 -24.64 -23.58 14.76
N THR A 149 -23.88 -22.62 15.27
CA THR A 149 -22.97 -22.85 16.41
C THR A 149 -23.74 -23.20 17.69
N THR A 150 -24.86 -22.53 17.94
CA THR A 150 -25.73 -22.80 19.11
C THR A 150 -26.36 -24.18 19.04
N THR A 151 -26.95 -24.54 17.89
CA THR A 151 -27.59 -25.85 17.70
C THR A 151 -26.58 -27.00 17.79
N MET A 152 -25.38 -26.83 17.23
CA MET A 152 -24.29 -27.80 17.37
C MET A 152 -23.88 -27.97 18.84
N THR A 153 -23.77 -26.88 19.59
CA THR A 153 -23.40 -26.93 21.02
C THR A 153 -24.46 -27.67 21.84
N ILE A 154 -25.74 -27.40 21.58
CA ILE A 154 -26.86 -28.11 22.22
C ILE A 154 -26.84 -29.60 21.86
N ALA A 155 -26.65 -29.94 20.58
CA ALA A 155 -26.61 -31.33 20.13
C ALA A 155 -25.47 -32.11 20.80
N VAL A 156 -24.27 -31.51 20.89
CA VAL A 156 -23.12 -32.11 21.58
C VAL A 156 -23.40 -32.29 23.07
N ALA A 157 -24.01 -31.29 23.73
CA ALA A 157 -24.37 -31.39 25.15
C ALA A 157 -25.37 -32.53 25.40
N ILE A 158 -26.39 -32.68 24.55
CA ILE A 158 -27.36 -33.79 24.62
C ILE A 158 -26.64 -35.12 24.45
N MET A 159 -25.80 -35.27 23.43
CA MET A 159 -25.02 -36.49 23.18
C MET A 159 -24.14 -36.87 24.38
N LEU A 160 -23.47 -35.89 25.01
CA LEU A 160 -22.66 -36.11 26.22
C LEU A 160 -23.51 -36.48 27.44
N SER A 161 -24.72 -35.93 27.56
CA SER A 161 -25.65 -36.28 28.64
C SER A 161 -26.20 -37.70 28.50
N LEU A 162 -26.47 -38.13 27.26
CA LEU A 162 -26.93 -39.47 26.93
C LEU A 162 -25.83 -40.51 27.07
N SER A 163 -24.58 -40.17 26.73
CA SER A 163 -23.45 -41.09 26.91
C SER A 163 -23.10 -41.32 28.39
N ARG A 164 -23.43 -40.38 29.29
CA ARG A 164 -23.19 -40.48 30.73
C ARG A 164 -24.30 -41.18 31.53
N ASN A 165 -25.52 -41.29 31.01
CA ASN A 165 -26.64 -41.94 31.71
C ASN A 165 -27.03 -43.26 31.02
N PRO A 166 -26.60 -44.44 31.53
CA PRO A 166 -27.06 -45.71 30.98
C PRO A 166 -28.58 -45.88 31.21
N PRO A 167 -29.31 -46.53 30.29
CA PRO A 167 -30.76 -46.64 30.36
C PRO A 167 -31.20 -47.30 31.66
N ILE A 168 -32.06 -46.60 32.41
CA ILE A 168 -32.70 -47.09 33.63
C ILE A 168 -33.46 -48.37 33.27
N LYS A 169 -32.97 -49.53 33.75
CA LYS A 169 -33.69 -50.80 33.64
C LYS A 169 -34.97 -50.71 34.47
N ILE A 170 -36.08 -50.38 33.83
CA ILE A 170 -37.41 -50.45 34.46
C ILE A 170 -37.71 -51.92 34.72
N ARG A 171 -37.55 -52.36 35.97
CA ARG A 171 -37.94 -53.70 36.44
C ARG A 171 -39.47 -53.71 36.55
N ARG A 172 -40.16 -54.34 35.59
CA ARG A 172 -41.57 -54.68 35.74
C ARG A 172 -41.69 -55.74 36.83
N THR A 173 -42.35 -55.38 37.93
CA THR A 173 -42.91 -56.32 38.93
C THR A 173 -44.27 -56.81 38.46
#